data_AF-A0A496UCH7-F1
#
_entry.id   AF-A0A496UCH7-F1
#
_cell.length_a   1.000
_cell.length_b   1.000
_cell.length_c   1.000
_cell.angle_alpha   90.00
_cell.angle_beta   90.00
_cell.angle_gamma   90.00
#
_symmetry.space_group_name_H-M   'P 1'
#
loop_
_entity.id
_entity.type
_entity.pdbx_description
1 polymer ?
#
loop_
_entity_poly.entity_id
_entity_poly.type
_entity_poly.pdbx_seq_one_letter_code
_entity_poly.pdbx_strand_id
1 'polypeptide(L)' 'MTKEIIITKSEAIGMFRTTGGLAKALGIRSQAVSQWADDKPIPQVQAMKIRYQLRPELFAA' A
#
# COMPACT_ATOMS: atom_id res chain seq x y z
N MET A 1 0.15 -20.22 -9.43
CA MET A 1 0.09 -18.90 -10.10
C MET A 1 -0.26 -17.86 -9.06
N THR A 2 0.73 -17.14 -8.53
CA THR A 2 0.49 -16.04 -7.58
C THR A 2 -0.01 -14.84 -8.38
N LYS A 3 -1.29 -14.52 -8.26
CA LYS A 3 -1.89 -13.32 -8.84
C LYS A 3 -1.11 -12.12 -8.32
N GLU A 4 -0.47 -11.34 -9.19
CA GLU A 4 0.25 -10.13 -8.77
C GLU A 4 -0.73 -9.16 -8.07
N ILE A 5 -0.37 -8.76 -6.86
CA ILE A 5 -1.16 -7.77 -6.09
C ILE A 5 -0.68 -6.41 -6.55
N ILE A 6 -1.41 -5.84 -7.50
CA ILE A 6 -1.12 -4.52 -8.04
C ILE A 6 -1.93 -3.50 -7.23
N ILE A 7 -1.23 -2.71 -6.42
CA ILE A 7 -1.77 -1.55 -5.68
C ILE A 7 -0.87 -0.37 -6.01
N THR A 8 -1.43 0.69 -6.58
CA THR A 8 -0.70 1.94 -6.84
C THR A 8 -0.52 2.75 -5.56
N LYS A 9 0.41 3.71 -5.57
CA LYS A 9 0.58 4.62 -4.43
C LYS A 9 -0.68 5.44 -4.20
N SER A 10 -1.32 5.95 -5.25
CA SER A 10 -2.57 6.70 -5.15
C SER A 10 -3.68 5.90 -4.49
N GLU A 11 -3.87 4.63 -4.88
CA GLU A 11 -4.85 3.75 -4.24
C GLU A 11 -4.50 3.48 -2.78
N ALA A 12 -3.23 3.18 -2.49
CA ALA A 12 -2.78 2.95 -1.12
C ALA A 12 -3.01 4.20 -0.25
N ILE A 13 -2.67 5.40 -0.72
CA ILE A 13 -2.94 6.64 0.02
C ILE A 13 -4.45 6.83 0.22
N GLY A 14 -5.28 6.55 -0.79
CA GLY A 14 -6.74 6.59 -0.67
C GLY A 14 -7.28 5.70 0.45
N MET A 15 -6.73 4.49 0.62
CA MET A 15 -7.11 3.57 1.70
C MET A 15 -6.76 4.08 3.10
N PHE A 16 -5.68 4.86 3.24
CA PHE A 16 -5.14 5.34 4.52
C PHE A 16 -5.20 6.86 4.70
N ARG A 17 -5.98 7.55 3.84
CA ARG A 17 -6.19 9.01 3.73
C ARG A 17 -4.99 9.85 3.32
N THR A 18 -3.80 9.61 3.88
CA THR A 18 -2.62 10.45 3.64
C THR A 18 -1.34 9.61 3.54
N THR A 19 -0.30 10.18 2.93
CA THR A 19 1.06 9.60 2.89
C THR A 19 1.58 9.25 4.30
N GLY A 20 1.33 10.11 5.28
CA GLY A 20 1.71 9.87 6.68
C GLY A 20 0.90 8.76 7.32
N GLY A 21 -0.40 8.68 7.03
CA GLY A 21 -1.27 7.59 7.49
C GLY A 21 -0.82 6.24 6.94
N LEU A 22 -0.53 6.17 5.65
CA LEU A 22 0.00 4.97 5.00
C LEU A 22 1.36 4.54 5.58
N ALA A 23 2.30 5.48 5.73
CA ALA A 23 3.62 5.20 6.29
C ALA A 23 3.54 4.66 7.73
N LYS A 24 2.68 5.27 8.56
CA LYS A 24 2.43 4.82 9.94
C LYS A 24 1.84 3.41 9.98
N ALA A 25 0.87 3.10 9.11
CA ALA A 25 0.26 1.78 9.04
C ALA A 25 1.25 0.70 8.57
N LEU A 26 2.13 1.02 7.62
CA LEU A 26 3.16 0.12 7.11
C LEU A 26 4.37 -0.04 8.04
N GLY A 27 4.52 0.83 9.04
CA GLY A 27 5.67 0.87 9.94
C GLY A 27 6.96 1.33 9.26
N ILE A 28 6.85 2.24 8.27
CA ILE A 28 7.99 2.78 7.53
C ILE A 28 8.04 4.30 7.62
N ARG A 29 9.15 4.90 7.17
CA ARG A 29 9.29 6.36 7.14
C ARG A 29 8.47 6.96 6.00
N SER A 30 7.84 8.11 6.24
CA SER A 30 7.07 8.88 5.24
C SER A 30 7.87 9.19 3.97
N GLN A 31 9.19 9.41 4.13
CA GLN A 31 10.10 9.63 3.02
C GLN A 31 10.16 8.44 2.05
N ALA A 32 10.08 7.20 2.55
CA ALA A 32 10.06 6.02 1.70
C ALA A 32 8.80 5.99 0.81
N VAL A 33 7.64 6.35 1.37
CA VAL A 33 6.38 6.46 0.61
C VAL A 33 6.46 7.58 -0.43
N SER A 34 7.09 8.71 -0.09
CA SER A 34 7.23 9.85 -1.01
C SER A 34 8.06 9.54 -2.26
N GLN A 35 8.98 8.58 -2.17
CA GLN A 35 9.82 8.16 -3.30
C GLN A 35 9.10 7.26 -4.31
N TRP A 36 7.93 6.71 -3.96
CA TRP A 36 7.15 5.93 -4.90
C TRP A 36 6.41 6.86 -5.86
N ALA A 37 6.32 6.45 -7.13
CA ALA A 37 5.53 7.17 -8.13
C ALA A 37 4.03 6.92 -7.90
N ASP A 38 3.22 7.97 -8.04
CA ASP A 38 1.79 7.96 -7.71
C ASP A 38 1.00 6.91 -8.53
N ASP A 39 1.28 6.84 -9.83
CA ASP A 39 0.59 5.96 -10.79
C ASP A 39 1.28 4.62 -11.02
N LYS A 40 2.29 4.27 -10.21
CA LYS A 40 2.98 2.98 -10.30
C LYS A 40 2.66 2.08 -9.11
N PRO A 41 2.77 0.76 -9.28
CA PRO A 41 2.61 -0.17 -8.17
C PRO A 41 3.60 0.15 -7.05
N ILE A 42 3.12 0.13 -5.81
CA ILE A 42 4.00 0.18 -4.64
C ILE A 42 4.82 -1.11 -4.56
N PRO A 43 5.92 -1.13 -3.79
CA PRO A 43 6.72 -2.34 -3.62
C PRO A 43 5.86 -3.53 -3.15
N GLN A 44 6.06 -4.69 -3.77
CA GLN A 44 5.23 -5.89 -3.57
C GLN A 44 5.08 -6.28 -2.09
N VAL A 45 6.16 -6.16 -1.30
CA VAL A 45 6.14 -6.43 0.15
C VAL A 45 5.11 -5.57 0.87
N GLN A 46 4.99 -4.29 0.50
CA GLN A 46 4.02 -3.38 1.10
C GLN A 46 2.61 -3.67 0.59
N ALA A 47 2.44 -3.98 -0.70
CA ALA A 47 1.16 -4.39 -1.26
C ALA A 47 0.61 -5.65 -0.55
N MET A 48 1.47 -6.63 -0.27
CA MET A 48 1.11 -7.82 0.50
C MET A 48 0.70 -7.49 1.93
N LYS A 49 1.42 -6.60 2.63
CA LYS A 49 1.03 -6.16 3.97
C LYS A 49 -0.33 -5.47 3.96
N ILE A 50 -0.59 -4.57 3.00
CA ILE A 50 -1.89 -3.91 2.87
C ILE A 50 -2.97 -4.96 2.66
N ARG A 51 -2.78 -5.88 1.71
CA ARG A 51 -3.78 -6.87 1.34
C ARG A 51 -4.08 -7.88 2.44
N TYR A 52 -3.08 -8.39 3.15
CA TYR A 52 -3.27 -9.54 4.04
C TYR A 52 -3.23 -9.19 5.53
N GLN A 53 -2.67 -8.05 5.90
CA GLN A 53 -2.47 -7.69 7.31
C GLN A 53 -3.25 -6.43 7.71
N LEU A 54 -3.21 -5.38 6.89
CA LEU A 54 -3.76 -4.08 7.29
C LEU A 54 -5.22 -3.88 6.90
N ARG A 55 -5.59 -4.27 5.67
CA ARG A 55 -6.93 -4.08 5.12
C ARG A 55 -7.45 -5.35 4.41
N PRO A 56 -7.40 -6.54 5.05
CA PRO A 56 -7.85 -7.78 4.40
C PRO A 56 -9.31 -7.73 3.96
N GLU A 57 -10.15 -6.98 4.65
CA GLU A 57 -11.57 -6.80 4.34
C GLU A 57 -11.84 -6.10 3.00
N LEU A 58 -10.88 -5.33 2.47
CA LEU A 58 -11.01 -4.72 1.14
C LEU A 58 -10.76 -5.72 0.00
N PHE A 59 -10.21 -6.88 0.31
CA PHE A 59 -9.74 -7.86 -0.67
C PHE A 59 -10.30 -9.27 -0.45
N ALA A 60 -11.09 -9.46 0.61
CA ALA A 60 -11.93 -10.63 0.80
C ALA A 60 -13.05 -10.59 -0.24
N ALA A 61 -13.16 -11.67 -1.02
CA ALA A 61 -14.26 -11.90 -1.96
C ALA A 61 -15.37 -12.69 -1.27
#